data_AF-A0A1J5SUS6-F1
#
_entry.id   AF-A0A1J5SUS6-F1
#
_cell.length_a   1.000
_cell.length_b   1.000
_cell.length_c   1.000
_cell.angle_alpha   90.00
_cell.angle_beta   90.00
_cell.angle_gamma   90.00
#
_symmetry.space_group_name_H-M   'P 1'
#
loop_
_entity.id
_entity.type
_entity.pdbx_description
1 polymer ?
#
loop_
_entity_poly.entity_id
_entity_poly.type
_entity_poly.pdbx_seq_one_letter_code
_entity_poly.pdbx_strand_id
1 'polypeptide(L)'
;MLRVNLILILFVVASALGTVSSNYRARRLFTALEQEQARMRSLEVEWGQLQLEQSTWAAPARIEKIARDKLHMKQPAADQVIIVEDAK
;
A
#
# COMPACT_ATOMS: atom_id res chain seq x y z
N MET A 1 -58.64 -18.22 14.11
CA MET A 1 -57.41 -18.10 14.93
C MET A 1 -56.26 -18.97 14.39
N LEU A 2 -56.37 -20.30 14.36
CA LEU A 2 -55.29 -21.20 13.92
C LEU A 2 -54.71 -20.89 12.52
N ARG A 3 -55.58 -20.63 11.53
CA ARG A 3 -55.16 -20.31 10.15
C ARG A 3 -54.28 -19.06 10.06
N VAL A 4 -54.61 -18.01 10.82
CA VAL A 4 -53.85 -16.75 10.85
C VAL A 4 -52.48 -16.96 11.50
N ASN A 5 -52.44 -17.71 12.61
CA ASN A 5 -51.18 -18.04 13.29
C ASN A 5 -50.23 -18.82 12.38
N LEU A 6 -50.74 -19.77 11.59
CA LEU A 6 -49.91 -20.53 10.64
C LEU A 6 -49.30 -19.64 9.56
N ILE A 7 -50.06 -18.67 9.03
CA ILE A 7 -49.56 -17.71 8.03
C ILE A 7 -48.47 -16.83 8.65
N LEU A 8 -48.67 -16.35 9.88
CA LEU A 8 -47.67 -15.54 10.58
C LEU A 8 -46.38 -16.32 10.85
N ILE A 9 -46.50 -17.58 11.28
CA ILE A 9 -45.34 -18.47 11.47
C ILE A 9 -44.58 -18.65 10.16
N LEU A 10 -45.29 -18.90 9.06
CA LEU A 10 -44.66 -19.03 7.74
C LEU A 10 -43.89 -17.75 7.35
N PHE A 11 -44.48 -16.58 7.57
CA PHE A 11 -43.83 -15.29 7.31
C PHE A 11 -42.57 -15.07 8.15
N VAL A 12 -42.61 -15.41 9.43
CA VAL A 12 -41.46 -15.31 10.33
C VAL A 12 -40.35 -16.27 9.90
N VAL A 13 -40.68 -17.52 9.57
CA VAL A 13 -39.70 -18.50 9.09
C VAL A 13 -39.08 -18.04 7.76
N ALA A 14 -39.89 -17.55 6.82
CA ALA A 14 -39.38 -17.02 5.56
C ALA A 14 -38.44 -15.82 5.78
N SER A 15 -38.80 -14.93 6.70
CA SER A 15 -37.96 -13.78 7.06
C SER A 15 -36.64 -14.20 7.72
N ALA A 16 -36.68 -15.18 8.62
CA ALA A 16 -35.50 -15.72 9.28
C ALA A 16 -34.55 -16.37 8.27
N LEU A 17 -35.07 -17.20 7.36
CA LEU A 17 -34.27 -17.83 6.29
C LEU A 17 -33.69 -16.77 5.34
N GLY A 18 -34.46 -15.75 4.99
CA GLY A 18 -34.01 -14.61 4.18
C GLY A 18 -32.83 -13.87 4.83
N THR A 19 -32.96 -13.54 6.12
CA THR A 19 -31.89 -12.85 6.87
C THR A 19 -30.62 -13.70 6.99
N VAL A 20 -30.74 -15.01 7.21
CA VAL A 20 -29.58 -15.92 7.28
C VAL A 20 -28.88 -16.00 5.92
N SER A 21 -29.64 -16.14 4.84
CA SER A 21 -29.10 -16.16 3.47
C SER A 21 -28.39 -14.84 3.12
N SER A 22 -29.00 -13.71 3.48
CA SER A 22 -28.40 -12.38 3.29
C SER A 22 -27.09 -12.23 4.07
N ASN A 23 -27.08 -12.62 5.35
CA ASN A 23 -25.87 -12.60 6.18
C ASN A 23 -24.76 -13.49 5.61
N TYR A 24 -25.10 -14.68 5.12
CA TYR A 24 -24.12 -15.58 4.52
C TYR A 24 -23.48 -14.96 3.26
N ARG A 25 -24.30 -14.36 2.38
CA ARG A 25 -23.81 -13.65 1.19
C ARG A 25 -22.94 -12.45 1.56
N ALA A 26 -23.35 -11.66 2.55
CA ALA A 26 -22.60 -10.51 3.03
C ALA A 26 -21.23 -10.93 3.57
N ARG A 27 -21.18 -11.96 4.41
CA ARG A 27 -19.92 -12.52 4.93
C ARG A 27 -19.00 -12.99 3.81
N ARG A 28 -19.54 -13.70 2.81
CA ARG A 28 -18.74 -14.18 1.67
C ARG A 28 -18.11 -13.05 0.87
N LEU A 29 -18.89 -12.01 0.58
CA LEU A 29 -18.40 -10.82 -0.14
C LEU A 29 -17.36 -10.07 0.67
N PHE A 30 -17.58 -9.93 1.97
CA PHE A 30 -16.64 -9.25 2.86
C PHE A 30 -15.30 -9.99 2.95
N THR A 31 -15.31 -11.32 3.06
CA THR A 31 -14.07 -12.13 3.04
C THR A 31 -13.30 -11.97 1.73
N ALA A 32 -13.98 -11.92 0.58
CA ALA A 32 -13.32 -11.70 -0.71
C ALA A 32 -12.68 -10.31 -0.78
N LEU A 33 -13.38 -9.27 -0.30
CA LEU A 33 -12.84 -7.92 -0.21
C LEU A 33 -11.60 -7.85 0.69
N GLU A 34 -11.66 -8.50 1.85
CA GLU A 34 -10.57 -8.51 2.82
C GLU A 34 -9.31 -9.20 2.29
N GLN A 35 -9.46 -10.23 1.45
CA GLN A 35 -8.35 -10.88 0.75
C GLN A 35 -7.63 -9.93 -0.21
N GLU A 36 -8.38 -9.19 -1.04
CA GLU A 36 -7.76 -8.23 -1.96
C GLU A 36 -7.13 -7.05 -1.22
N GLN A 37 -7.75 -6.57 -0.14
CA GLN A 37 -7.14 -5.55 0.71
C GLN A 37 -5.85 -6.04 1.38
N ALA A 38 -5.79 -7.31 1.80
CA ALA A 38 -4.57 -7.89 2.34
C ALA A 38 -3.44 -7.91 1.30
N ARG A 39 -3.76 -8.24 0.04
CA ARG A 39 -2.78 -8.17 -1.06
C ARG A 39 -2.32 -6.73 -1.32
N MET A 40 -3.24 -5.77 -1.35
CA MET A 40 -2.86 -4.35 -1.50
C MET A 40 -1.89 -3.91 -0.41
N ARG A 41 -2.16 -4.24 0.85
CA ARG A 41 -1.26 -3.92 1.97
C ARG A 41 0.11 -4.57 1.83
N SER A 42 0.20 -5.82 1.38
CA SER A 42 1.51 -6.46 1.16
C SER A 42 2.31 -5.77 0.06
N LEU A 43 1.65 -5.37 -1.04
CA LEU A 43 2.31 -4.63 -2.11
C LEU A 43 2.80 -3.25 -1.64
N GLU A 44 2.02 -2.56 -0.79
CA GLU A 44 2.41 -1.26 -0.24
C GLU A 44 3.65 -1.35 0.66
N VAL A 45 3.75 -2.42 1.46
CA VAL A 45 4.94 -2.70 2.26
C VAL A 45 6.16 -2.98 1.37
N GLU A 46 6.00 -3.83 0.35
CA GLU A 46 7.07 -4.13 -0.61
C GLU A 46 7.53 -2.86 -1.34
N TRP A 47 6.58 -2.03 -1.79
CA TRP A 47 6.89 -0.74 -2.39
C TRP A 47 7.69 0.17 -1.45
N GLY A 48 7.28 0.27 -0.18
CA GLY A 48 8.02 1.02 0.83
C GLY A 48 9.45 0.52 1.03
N GLN A 49 9.65 -0.81 1.05
CA GLN A 49 10.98 -1.42 1.12
C GLN A 49 11.83 -1.07 -0.10
N LEU A 50 11.29 -1.22 -1.32
CA LEU A 50 11.98 -0.86 -2.56
C LEU A 50 12.35 0.62 -2.61
N GLN A 51 11.50 1.49 -2.08
CA GLN A 51 11.78 2.93 -2.03
C GLN A 51 12.90 3.27 -1.02
N LEU A 52 12.95 2.56 0.11
CA LEU A 52 14.07 2.66 1.05
C LEU A 52 15.37 2.12 0.45
N GLU A 53 15.31 1.00 -0.26
CA GLU A 53 16.45 0.49 -1.04
C GLU A 53 16.92 1.55 -2.05
N GLN A 54 16.03 2.08 -2.88
CA GLN A 54 16.38 3.11 -3.87
C GLN A 54 17.03 4.34 -3.20
N SER A 55 16.50 4.79 -2.06
CA SER A 55 17.08 5.90 -1.30
C SER A 55 18.52 5.62 -0.80
N THR A 56 18.82 4.36 -0.51
CA THR A 56 20.17 3.90 -0.12
C THR A 56 21.14 3.90 -1.30
N TRP A 57 20.66 3.56 -2.50
CA TRP A 57 21.48 3.60 -3.73
C TRP A 57 21.68 5.01 -4.29
N ALA A 58 20.69 5.90 -4.06
CA ALA A 58 20.74 7.33 -4.37
C ALA A 58 21.40 8.16 -3.25
N ALA A 59 21.80 7.53 -2.13
CA ALA A 59 22.43 8.22 -1.02
C ALA A 59 23.72 8.92 -1.51
N PRO A 60 23.85 10.24 -1.28
CA PRO A 60 25.04 11.01 -1.69
C PRO A 60 26.35 10.38 -1.21
N ALA A 61 26.35 9.72 -0.05
CA ALA A 61 27.51 9.01 0.49
C ALA A 61 28.03 7.88 -0.43
N ARG A 62 27.14 7.15 -1.14
CA ARG A 62 27.53 6.12 -2.10
C ARG A 62 28.12 6.74 -3.37
N ILE A 63 27.51 7.83 -3.85
CA ILE A 63 28.00 8.59 -5.01
C ILE A 63 29.38 9.17 -4.71
N GLU A 64 29.56 9.76 -3.54
CA GLU A 64 30.80 10.36 -3.08
C GLU A 64 31.91 9.31 -2.88
N LYS A 65 31.56 8.13 -2.35
CA LYS A 65 32.49 7.00 -2.25
C LYS A 65 32.94 6.52 -3.65
N ILE A 66 32.03 6.38 -4.60
CA ILE A 66 32.39 6.02 -5.99
C ILE A 66 33.24 7.11 -6.64
N ALA A 67 32.92 8.38 -6.43
CA ALA A 67 33.67 9.53 -6.95
C ALA A 67 35.11 9.54 -6.43
N ARG A 68 35.32 9.30 -5.13
CA ARG A 68 36.66 9.21 -4.54
C ARG A 68 37.40 7.93 -4.95
N ASP A 69 36.76 6.77 -4.83
CA ASP A 69 37.44 5.48 -4.92
C ASP A 69 37.66 5.02 -6.36
N LYS A 70 36.69 5.25 -7.26
CA LYS A 70 36.77 4.83 -8.67
C LYS A 70 37.17 5.94 -9.63
N LEU A 71 36.71 7.17 -9.38
CA LEU A 71 37.00 8.31 -10.26
C LEU A 71 38.17 9.17 -9.75
N HIS A 72 38.74 8.84 -8.57
CA HIS A 72 39.81 9.60 -7.92
C HIS A 72 39.53 11.10 -7.78
N MET A 73 38.24 11.47 -7.71
CA MET A 73 37.81 12.84 -7.52
C MET A 73 38.19 13.30 -6.11
N LYS A 74 38.66 14.54 -6.03
CA LYS A 74 39.07 15.21 -4.79
C LYS A 74 38.22 16.46 -4.66
N GLN A 75 37.93 16.86 -3.42
CA GLN A 75 37.23 18.13 -3.20
C GLN A 75 38.15 19.27 -3.68
N PRO A 76 37.67 20.17 -4.55
CA PRO A 76 38.46 21.30 -5.01
C PRO A 76 38.81 22.19 -3.81
N ALA A 77 40.06 22.65 -3.77
CA ALA A 77 40.50 23.62 -2.78
C ALA A 77 39.86 24.99 -3.07
N ALA A 78 39.80 25.86 -2.06
CA ALA A 78 39.07 27.13 -2.16
C ALA A 78 39.59 28.07 -3.28
N ASP A 79 40.86 27.89 -3.67
CA ASP A 79 41.54 28.57 -4.77
C ASP A 79 41.17 28.02 -6.17
N GLN A 80 40.50 26.88 -6.24
CA GLN A 80 40.11 26.20 -7.49
C GLN A 80 38.62 26.38 -7.83
N VAL A 81 37.87 27.09 -6.98
CA VAL A 81 36.43 27.34 -7.17
C VAL A 81 36.24 28.68 -7.89
N ILE A 82 35.81 28.63 -9.15
CA ILE A 82 35.46 29.82 -9.93
C ILE A 82 33.94 29.95 -9.92
N ILE A 83 33.43 31.02 -9.31
CA ILE A 83 32.01 31.36 -9.36
C ILE A 83 31.78 32.07 -10.69
N VAL A 84 31.03 31.43 -11.60
CA VAL A 84 30.62 32.06 -12.85
C VAL A 84 29.31 32.81 -12.56
N GLU A 85 29.34 34.14 -12.61
CA GLU A 85 28.10 34.93 -12.59
C GLU A 85 27.35 34.71 -13.90
N ASP A 86 26.07 34.37 -13.77
CA ASP A 86 25.16 34.14 -14.89
C ASP A 86 25.04 35.45 -15.70
N ALA A 87 25.50 35.41 -16.95
CA ALA A 87 25.42 36.55 -17.85
C ALA A 87 23.95 36.72 -18.26
N LYS A 88 23.31 37.69 -17.61
CA LYS A 88 21.95 38.18 -17.87
C LYS A 88 21.58 38.27 -19.35
#